data_AF-A0A660MM77-F1
#
_entry.id   AF-A0A660MM77-F1
#
_cell.length_a   1.000
_cell.length_b   1.000
_cell.length_c   1.000
_cell.angle_alpha   90.00
_cell.angle_beta   90.00
_cell.angle_gamma   90.00
#
_symmetry.space_group_name_H-M   'P 1'
#
loop_
_entity.id
_entity.type
_entity.pdbx_description
1 polymer ?
#
loop_
_entity_poly.entity_id
_entity_poly.type
_entity_poly.pdbx_seq_one_letter_code
_entity_poly.pdbx_strand_id
1 'polypeptide(L)'
;MHHLAHYLARQSGCPEHGAILADLLTALQNAHDNGDTLIQLDDAQRAAADTLAATPLLADDDRAAPLTRRGDRLWISRNYQQEARLAAMLRERLHAADTPAEPVPADGLRAEQQNAVRLARSRRLALINGGPGTGKTYTIARLIHAEQQADPKIRIALAAPTGKAAKRMEESLAAAGVQDLPAQTLHRLLGIGTDGQARYHMSRHLPHDLIIIDEASMLSLELAHALIAATATDTRLILLGDADQLAAVEPGAILHDLSHHPALQNHRITLRESQRFRADSGIGQLAAILNGDDGQHGERLLEALAPYKKEQLPLFCRESDGLRLQTAGAKTSADSHPLPCVAGEGRGGGVKTSRSDNTVTATSFDAGQPPVTDKNAGHKKPLSQNPGEKTIHWYPTPDANLYRALIAPYQPYLEKLQDAAANPQELLNTYDQYRILCAGHHGA
;
A
#
# COMPACT_ATOMS: atom_id res chain seq x y z
N MET A 1 21.37 2.64 15.34
CA MET A 1 21.31 1.51 16.30
C MET A 1 22.53 1.38 17.20
N HIS A 2 23.76 1.44 16.67
CA HIS A 2 24.99 1.24 17.46
C HIS A 2 25.11 2.11 18.73
N HIS A 3 24.86 3.43 18.64
CA HIS A 3 24.90 4.31 19.81
C HIS A 3 23.83 3.98 20.87
N LEU A 4 22.62 3.62 20.43
CA LEU A 4 21.53 3.22 21.32
C LEU A 4 21.88 1.92 22.07
N ALA A 5 22.45 0.94 21.36
CA ALA A 5 22.87 -0.32 21.96
C ALA A 5 23.91 -0.11 23.08
N HIS A 6 24.98 0.65 22.80
CA HIS A 6 25.98 0.97 23.82
C HIS A 6 25.42 1.80 24.98
N TYR A 7 24.47 2.69 24.71
CA TYR A 7 23.78 3.43 25.76
C TYR A 7 22.97 2.50 26.68
N LEU A 8 22.13 1.64 26.11
CA LEU A 8 21.32 0.66 26.86
C LEU A 8 22.20 -0.31 27.65
N ALA A 9 23.28 -0.80 27.04
CA ALA A 9 24.25 -1.68 27.70
C ALA A 9 24.90 -1.01 28.91
N ARG A 10 25.33 0.26 28.79
CA ARG A 10 25.87 1.04 29.91
C ARG A 10 24.84 1.29 31.00
N GLN A 11 23.63 1.69 30.64
CA GLN A 11 22.56 1.96 31.59
C GLN A 11 22.15 0.71 32.37
N SER A 12 22.28 -0.46 31.74
CA SER A 12 21.95 -1.75 32.33
C SER A 12 23.12 -2.40 33.09
N GLY A 13 24.26 -1.72 33.22
CA GLY A 13 25.43 -2.21 33.97
C GLY A 13 26.31 -3.23 33.24
N CYS A 14 26.11 -3.41 31.92
CA CYS A 14 26.79 -4.42 31.10
C CYS A 14 27.45 -3.79 29.84
N PRO A 15 28.34 -2.78 29.97
CA PRO A 15 28.88 -2.03 28.84
C PRO A 15 29.63 -2.88 27.80
N GLU A 16 30.23 -3.99 28.22
CA GLU A 16 30.94 -4.97 27.38
C GLU A 16 30.04 -5.65 26.35
N HIS A 17 28.72 -5.72 26.62
CA HIS A 17 27.74 -6.33 25.75
C HIS A 17 27.19 -5.39 24.66
N GLY A 18 27.68 -4.14 24.60
CA GLY A 18 27.15 -3.13 23.68
C GLY A 18 27.29 -3.48 22.20
N ALA A 19 28.38 -4.13 21.80
CA ALA A 19 28.59 -4.55 20.41
C ALA A 19 27.64 -5.70 20.01
N ILE A 20 27.54 -6.73 20.86
CA ILE A 20 26.62 -7.86 20.68
C ILE A 20 25.17 -7.37 20.55
N LEU A 21 24.76 -6.44 21.42
CA LEU A 21 23.44 -5.83 21.37
C LEU A 21 23.24 -5.00 20.09
N ALA A 22 24.28 -4.30 19.61
CA ALA A 22 24.21 -3.50 18.39
C ALA A 22 23.94 -4.38 17.15
N ASP A 23 24.59 -5.54 17.06
CA ASP A 23 24.44 -6.47 15.95
C ASP A 23 23.01 -7.04 15.91
N LEU A 24 22.50 -7.52 17.04
CA LEU A 24 21.13 -8.05 17.13
C LEU A 24 20.07 -6.97 16.85
N LEU A 25 20.26 -5.76 17.38
CA LEU A 25 19.36 -4.64 17.11
C LEU A 25 19.40 -4.19 15.64
N THR A 26 20.55 -4.30 14.98
CA THR A 26 20.68 -3.96 13.55
C THR A 26 19.98 -5.02 12.70
N ALA A 27 20.13 -6.30 13.03
CA ALA A 27 19.40 -7.38 12.38
C ALA A 27 17.87 -7.21 12.53
N LEU A 28 17.41 -6.88 13.74
CA LEU A 28 15.99 -6.57 13.99
C LEU A 28 15.52 -5.35 13.19
N GLN A 29 16.29 -4.27 13.13
CA GLN A 29 15.93 -3.09 12.35
C GLN A 29 15.81 -3.41 10.86
N ASN A 30 16.75 -4.17 10.30
CA ASN A 30 16.67 -4.60 8.90
C ASN A 30 15.43 -5.44 8.63
N ALA A 31 15.04 -6.30 9.57
CA ALA A 31 13.81 -7.08 9.49
C ALA A 31 12.57 -6.16 9.53
N HIS A 32 12.55 -5.16 10.42
CA HIS A 32 11.47 -4.17 10.48
C HIS A 32 11.35 -3.36 9.20
N ASP A 33 12.46 -2.95 8.60
CA ASP A 33 12.48 -2.22 7.33
C ASP A 33 11.95 -3.09 6.17
N ASN A 34 11.95 -4.43 6.32
CA ASN A 34 11.33 -5.38 5.41
C ASN A 34 9.89 -5.79 5.81
N GLY A 35 9.34 -5.23 6.89
CA GLY A 35 7.99 -5.51 7.37
C GLY A 35 7.88 -6.59 8.44
N ASP A 36 8.98 -7.23 8.83
CA ASP A 36 9.01 -8.28 9.85
C ASP A 36 9.09 -7.69 11.27
N THR A 37 8.35 -8.24 12.21
CA THR A 37 8.39 -7.81 13.61
C THR A 37 9.44 -8.54 14.45
N LEU A 38 10.01 -9.62 13.91
CA LEU A 38 10.94 -10.53 14.57
C LEU A 38 12.02 -11.01 13.60
N ILE A 39 13.10 -11.57 14.15
CA ILE A 39 14.06 -12.36 13.38
C ILE A 39 14.11 -13.80 13.88
N GLN A 40 14.33 -14.73 12.96
CA GLN A 40 14.73 -16.09 13.30
C GLN A 40 16.26 -16.11 13.44
N LEU A 41 16.74 -16.58 14.59
CA LEU A 41 18.15 -16.54 14.96
C LEU A 41 18.95 -17.59 14.18
N ASP A 42 19.93 -17.13 13.42
CA ASP A 42 21.01 -17.98 12.92
C ASP A 42 21.93 -18.45 14.07
N ASP A 43 22.89 -19.33 13.77
CA ASP A 43 23.77 -19.91 14.80
C ASP A 43 24.63 -18.85 15.52
N ALA A 44 25.08 -17.81 14.81
CA ALA A 44 25.90 -16.74 15.37
C ALA A 44 25.05 -15.80 16.25
N GLN A 45 23.88 -15.41 15.77
CA GLN A 45 22.91 -14.60 16.49
C GLN A 45 22.38 -15.34 17.73
N ARG A 46 22.26 -16.66 17.66
CA ARG A 46 21.86 -17.50 18.79
C ARG A 46 22.91 -17.50 19.89
N ALA A 47 24.19 -17.68 19.55
CA ALA A 47 25.28 -17.57 20.51
C ALA A 47 25.39 -16.15 21.13
N ALA A 48 25.16 -15.11 20.32
CA ALA A 48 25.07 -13.74 20.79
C ALA A 48 23.90 -13.55 21.77
N ALA A 49 22.71 -14.05 21.44
CA ALA A 49 21.54 -13.99 22.30
C ALA A 49 21.71 -14.79 23.61
N ASP A 50 22.35 -15.96 23.56
CA ASP A 50 22.68 -16.76 24.74
C ASP A 50 23.60 -16.01 25.69
N THR A 51 24.57 -15.26 25.15
CA THR A 51 25.44 -14.38 25.94
C THR A 51 24.63 -13.28 26.64
N LEU A 52 23.67 -12.68 25.94
CA LEU A 52 22.80 -11.64 26.51
C LEU A 52 21.74 -12.18 27.46
N ALA A 53 21.38 -13.46 27.41
CA ALA A 53 20.35 -14.05 28.27
C ALA A 53 20.70 -13.99 29.77
N ALA A 54 21.98 -13.92 30.11
CA ALA A 54 22.43 -13.71 31.50
C ALA A 54 22.33 -12.24 31.97
N THR A 55 21.99 -11.31 31.06
CA THR A 55 21.94 -9.87 31.31
C THR A 55 20.49 -9.35 31.34
N PRO A 56 20.23 -8.15 31.88
CA PRO A 56 18.92 -7.50 31.77
C PRO A 56 18.57 -6.99 30.35
N LEU A 57 19.46 -7.17 29.35
CA LEU A 57 19.25 -6.67 27.99
C LEU A 57 18.34 -7.55 27.13
N LEU A 58 18.23 -8.83 27.48
CA LEU A 58 17.42 -9.82 26.77
C LEU A 58 16.57 -10.58 27.77
N ALA A 59 15.33 -10.92 27.43
CA ALA A 59 14.42 -11.71 28.26
C ALA A 59 14.00 -13.00 27.55
N ASP A 60 14.29 -14.15 28.15
CA ASP A 60 13.75 -15.45 27.71
C ASP A 60 12.37 -15.75 28.35
N ASP A 61 12.00 -14.97 29.36
CA ASP A 61 10.74 -15.03 30.10
C ASP A 61 9.99 -13.68 29.97
N ASP A 62 8.99 -13.44 30.83
CA ASP A 62 8.17 -12.23 30.82
C ASP A 62 8.81 -11.04 31.56
N ARG A 63 10.11 -11.11 31.90
CA ARG A 63 10.82 -9.99 32.53
C ARG A 63 10.92 -8.79 31.59
N ALA A 64 10.95 -7.59 32.16
CA ALA A 64 11.17 -6.38 31.40
C ALA A 64 12.63 -6.31 30.91
N ALA A 65 12.82 -6.38 29.60
CA ALA A 65 14.10 -6.18 28.93
C ALA A 65 13.89 -5.45 27.58
N PRO A 66 14.92 -4.83 26.99
CA PRO A 66 14.87 -4.28 25.63
C PRO A 66 14.53 -5.31 24.54
N LEU A 67 15.08 -6.51 24.65
CA LEU A 67 14.86 -7.61 23.72
C LEU A 67 14.11 -8.76 24.39
N THR A 68 13.26 -9.44 23.65
CA THR A 68 12.57 -10.65 24.10
C THR A 68 12.90 -11.79 23.15
N ARG A 69 13.28 -12.95 23.69
CA ARG A 69 13.53 -14.17 22.93
C ARG A 69 12.55 -15.26 23.36
N ARG A 70 12.05 -16.02 22.39
CA ARG A 70 11.24 -17.22 22.60
C ARG A 70 11.70 -18.29 21.62
N GLY A 71 12.37 -19.32 22.12
CA GLY A 71 12.97 -20.35 21.27
C GLY A 71 14.04 -19.76 20.35
N ASP A 72 13.88 -19.95 19.05
CA ASP A 72 14.77 -19.46 18.00
C ASP A 72 14.37 -18.09 17.44
N ARG A 73 13.43 -17.39 18.08
CA ARG A 73 12.91 -16.09 17.61
C ARG A 73 13.27 -14.98 18.57
N LEU A 74 13.60 -13.82 18.02
CA LEU A 74 13.96 -12.62 18.76
C LEU A 74 13.10 -11.43 18.32
N TRP A 75 12.67 -10.62 19.27
CA TRP A 75 11.90 -9.40 19.06
C TRP A 75 12.52 -8.23 19.81
N ILE A 76 12.18 -7.01 19.36
CA ILE A 76 12.13 -5.85 20.25
C ILE A 76 10.95 -6.08 21.22
N SER A 77 11.19 -5.96 22.53
CA SER A 77 10.20 -6.35 23.55
C SER A 77 8.86 -5.63 23.44
N ARG A 78 8.85 -4.38 22.96
CA ARG A 78 7.61 -3.63 22.70
C ARG A 78 6.71 -4.36 21.69
N ASN A 79 7.28 -4.87 20.60
CA ASN A 79 6.54 -5.57 19.57
C ASN A 79 6.04 -6.92 20.06
N TYR A 80 6.89 -7.67 20.78
CA TYR A 80 6.48 -8.93 21.40
C TYR A 80 5.26 -8.73 22.32
N GLN A 81 5.29 -7.70 23.17
CA GLN A 81 4.17 -7.39 24.05
C GLN A 81 2.91 -6.99 23.27
N GLN A 82 3.04 -6.24 22.17
CA GLN A 82 1.92 -5.88 21.31
C GLN A 82 1.33 -7.11 20.61
N GLU A 83 2.16 -7.98 20.03
CA GLU A 83 1.74 -9.25 19.42
C GLU A 83 1.04 -10.16 20.43
N ALA A 84 1.65 -10.37 21.59
CA ALA A 84 1.10 -11.24 22.63
C ALA A 84 -0.27 -10.74 23.12
N ARG A 85 -0.41 -9.42 23.32
CA ARG A 85 -1.69 -8.80 23.69
C ARG A 85 -2.71 -8.90 22.57
N LEU A 86 -2.32 -8.60 21.33
CA LEU A 86 -3.18 -8.71 20.16
C LEU A 86 -3.71 -10.13 20.00
N ALA A 87 -2.83 -11.14 20.08
CA ALA A 87 -3.20 -12.54 20.01
C ALA A 87 -4.16 -12.95 21.14
N ALA A 88 -3.92 -12.49 22.38
CA ALA A 88 -4.80 -12.75 23.51
C ALA A 88 -6.20 -12.17 23.29
N MET A 89 -6.31 -10.90 22.90
CA MET A 89 -7.60 -10.23 22.65
C MET A 89 -8.36 -10.85 21.46
N LEU A 90 -7.63 -11.25 20.40
CA LEU A 90 -8.23 -11.97 19.28
C LEU A 90 -8.78 -13.32 19.72
N ARG A 91 -8.01 -14.09 20.52
CA ARG A 91 -8.47 -15.38 21.05
C ARG A 91 -9.74 -15.24 21.89
N GLU A 92 -9.84 -14.23 22.75
CA GLU A 92 -11.07 -13.96 23.50
C GLU A 92 -12.27 -13.70 22.58
N ARG A 93 -12.06 -12.93 21.50
CA ARG A 93 -13.10 -12.64 20.52
C ARG A 93 -13.52 -13.88 19.71
N LEU A 94 -12.61 -14.82 19.47
CA LEU A 94 -12.90 -16.08 18.77
C LEU A 94 -13.71 -17.06 19.63
N HIS A 95 -13.56 -17.01 20.95
CA HIS A 95 -14.33 -17.85 21.87
C HIS A 95 -15.71 -17.26 22.21
N ALA A 96 -16.01 -16.03 21.79
CA ALA A 96 -17.32 -15.43 22.00
C ALA A 96 -18.40 -16.22 21.24
N ALA A 97 -19.57 -16.40 21.87
CA ALA A 97 -20.65 -17.18 21.30
C ALA A 97 -21.10 -16.63 19.94
N ASP A 98 -21.27 -17.55 18.98
CA ASP A 98 -21.83 -17.24 17.67
C ASP A 98 -23.25 -16.71 17.82
N THR A 99 -23.58 -15.68 17.04
CA THR A 99 -24.96 -15.22 16.93
C THR A 99 -25.62 -15.97 15.78
N PRO A 100 -26.79 -16.60 15.99
CA PRO A 100 -27.53 -17.19 14.88
C PRO A 100 -27.82 -16.11 13.84
N ALA A 101 -27.23 -16.24 12.65
CA ALA A 101 -27.50 -15.30 11.56
C ALA A 101 -28.83 -15.67 10.91
N GLU A 102 -29.78 -14.74 10.91
CA GLU A 102 -30.98 -14.87 10.08
C GLU A 102 -30.58 -15.00 8.59
N PRO A 103 -31.36 -15.76 7.80
CA PRO A 103 -31.08 -15.95 6.38
C PRO A 103 -30.99 -14.59 5.67
N VAL A 104 -29.86 -14.37 5.00
CA VAL A 104 -29.61 -13.17 4.20
C VAL A 104 -30.47 -13.25 2.94
N PRO A 105 -31.27 -12.22 2.60
CA PRO A 105 -32.01 -12.16 1.35
C PRO A 105 -31.07 -12.33 0.15
N ALA A 106 -31.48 -13.08 -0.87
CA ALA A 106 -30.68 -13.40 -2.05
C ALA A 106 -30.55 -12.24 -3.06
N ASP A 107 -30.61 -10.99 -2.60
CA ASP A 107 -30.80 -9.79 -3.42
C ASP A 107 -29.56 -9.44 -4.26
N GLY A 108 -29.38 -10.13 -5.38
CA GLY A 108 -28.32 -9.89 -6.36
C GLY A 108 -26.91 -10.28 -5.89
N LEU A 109 -26.77 -10.85 -4.69
CA LEU A 109 -25.49 -11.35 -4.17
C LEU A 109 -25.21 -12.76 -4.71
N ARG A 110 -23.96 -13.01 -5.08
CA ARG A 110 -23.48 -14.36 -5.43
C ARG A 110 -23.37 -15.24 -4.18
N ALA A 111 -23.29 -16.55 -4.36
CA ALA A 111 -23.17 -17.50 -3.26
C ALA A 111 -22.00 -17.18 -2.31
N GLU A 112 -20.82 -16.83 -2.83
CA GLU A 112 -19.66 -16.40 -2.01
C GLU A 112 -19.93 -15.12 -1.22
N GLN A 113 -20.62 -14.14 -1.80
CA GLN A 113 -20.94 -12.88 -1.13
C GLN A 113 -22.05 -13.07 -0.10
N GLN A 114 -23.06 -13.91 -0.39
CA GLN A 114 -24.07 -14.30 0.59
C GLN A 114 -23.45 -15.03 1.79
N ASN A 115 -22.49 -15.93 1.53
CA ASN A 115 -21.70 -16.58 2.59
C ASN A 115 -20.92 -15.54 3.40
N ALA A 116 -20.35 -14.51 2.75
CA ALA A 116 -19.62 -13.45 3.43
C ALA A 116 -20.52 -12.61 4.33
N VAL A 117 -21.73 -12.26 3.88
CA VAL A 117 -22.72 -11.59 4.73
C VAL A 117 -23.13 -12.51 5.89
N ARG A 118 -23.43 -13.79 5.67
CA ARG A 118 -23.75 -14.73 6.77
C ARG A 118 -22.63 -14.84 7.79
N LEU A 119 -21.38 -14.93 7.35
CA LEU A 119 -20.20 -14.97 8.20
C LEU A 119 -20.09 -13.70 9.04
N ALA A 120 -20.19 -12.53 8.39
CA ALA A 120 -20.14 -11.23 9.04
C ALA A 120 -21.24 -11.03 10.09
N ARG A 121 -22.44 -11.58 9.86
CA ARG A 121 -23.57 -11.49 10.81
C ARG A 121 -23.44 -12.44 11.99
N SER A 122 -22.81 -13.60 11.80
CA SER A 122 -22.74 -14.66 12.81
C SER A 122 -21.54 -14.57 13.75
N ARG A 123 -20.43 -13.95 13.31
CA ARG A 123 -19.17 -13.91 14.06
C ARG A 123 -18.89 -12.53 14.65
N ARG A 124 -18.19 -12.49 15.79
CA ARG A 124 -17.65 -11.24 16.38
C ARG A 124 -16.44 -10.70 15.63
N LEU A 125 -15.73 -11.57 14.92
CA LEU A 125 -14.65 -11.23 14.00
C LEU A 125 -14.88 -11.95 12.67
N ALA A 126 -14.90 -11.19 11.58
CA ALA A 126 -14.96 -11.72 10.23
C ALA A 126 -13.90 -11.07 9.34
N LEU A 127 -13.21 -11.90 8.55
CA LEU A 127 -12.23 -11.50 7.55
C LEU A 127 -12.85 -11.73 6.16
N ILE A 128 -12.98 -10.67 5.38
CA ILE A 128 -13.50 -10.73 4.01
C ILE A 128 -12.37 -10.33 3.06
N ASN A 129 -11.72 -11.35 2.51
CA ASN A 129 -10.65 -11.20 1.55
C ASN A 129 -11.19 -11.16 0.14
N GLY A 130 -10.48 -10.51 -0.77
CA GLY A 130 -10.72 -10.65 -2.20
C GLY A 130 -9.97 -9.63 -3.01
N GLY A 131 -9.63 -9.99 -4.24
CA GLY A 131 -8.94 -9.11 -5.17
C GLY A 131 -9.73 -7.86 -5.58
N PRO A 132 -9.11 -6.94 -6.35
CA PRO A 132 -9.83 -5.84 -6.99
C PRO A 132 -11.00 -6.33 -7.86
N GLY A 133 -12.17 -5.71 -7.71
CA GLY A 133 -13.34 -6.02 -8.54
C GLY A 133 -14.16 -7.25 -8.11
N THR A 134 -13.84 -7.88 -6.98
CA THR A 134 -14.58 -9.02 -6.40
C THR A 134 -15.90 -8.62 -5.71
N GLY A 135 -16.22 -7.34 -5.68
CA GLY A 135 -17.48 -6.83 -5.11
C GLY A 135 -17.49 -6.77 -3.58
N LYS A 136 -16.34 -6.65 -2.91
CA LYS A 136 -16.26 -6.42 -1.44
C LYS A 136 -17.17 -5.28 -0.98
N THR A 137 -17.08 -4.11 -1.60
CA THR A 137 -17.89 -2.93 -1.24
C THR A 137 -19.39 -3.17 -1.47
N TYR A 138 -19.75 -3.86 -2.56
CA TYR A 138 -21.14 -4.22 -2.83
C TYR A 138 -21.70 -5.18 -1.77
N THR A 139 -20.89 -6.17 -1.37
CA THR A 139 -21.21 -7.12 -0.30
C THR A 139 -21.44 -6.40 1.03
N ILE A 140 -20.58 -5.43 1.36
CA ILE A 140 -20.73 -4.62 2.57
C ILE A 140 -21.95 -3.70 2.53
N ALA A 141 -22.27 -3.09 1.39
CA ALA A 141 -23.49 -2.29 1.26
C ALA A 141 -24.75 -3.12 1.58
N ARG A 142 -24.81 -4.35 1.06
CA ARG A 142 -25.92 -5.28 1.34
C ARG A 142 -25.95 -5.73 2.80
N LEU A 143 -24.80 -5.98 3.41
CA LEU A 143 -24.71 -6.23 4.84
C LEU A 143 -25.26 -5.07 5.66
N ILE A 144 -24.83 -3.83 5.37
CA ILE A 144 -25.27 -2.64 6.09
C ILE A 144 -26.80 -2.49 5.99
N HIS A 145 -27.37 -2.66 4.80
CA HIS A 145 -28.82 -2.62 4.62
C HIS A 145 -29.54 -3.71 5.41
N ALA A 146 -29.04 -4.95 5.38
CA ALA A 146 -29.64 -6.06 6.14
C ALA A 146 -29.59 -5.80 7.66
N GLU A 147 -28.50 -5.20 8.15
CA GLU A 147 -28.34 -4.84 9.56
C GLU A 147 -29.27 -3.69 9.98
N GLN A 148 -29.36 -2.64 9.18
CA GLN A 148 -30.26 -1.50 9.46
C GLN A 148 -31.75 -1.89 9.35
N GLN A 149 -32.07 -2.86 8.49
CA GLN A 149 -33.43 -3.42 8.41
C GLN A 149 -33.78 -4.25 9.65
N ALA A 150 -32.83 -5.04 10.17
CA ALA A 150 -33.02 -5.85 11.36
C ALA A 150 -33.07 -5.01 12.65
N ASP A 151 -32.18 -4.02 12.76
CA ASP A 151 -32.14 -3.06 13.86
C ASP A 151 -31.86 -1.64 13.35
N PRO A 152 -32.90 -0.79 13.22
CA PRO A 152 -32.75 0.59 12.77
C PRO A 152 -31.89 1.48 13.69
N LYS A 153 -31.58 1.03 14.91
CA LYS A 153 -30.76 1.77 15.89
C LYS A 153 -29.31 1.29 15.94
N ILE A 154 -28.94 0.30 15.12
CA ILE A 154 -27.58 -0.23 15.10
C ILE A 154 -26.56 0.87 14.82
N ARG A 155 -25.51 0.93 15.64
CA ARG A 155 -24.43 1.91 15.48
C ARG A 155 -23.31 1.29 14.66
N ILE A 156 -23.17 1.74 13.41
CA ILE A 156 -22.16 1.25 12.47
C ILE A 156 -21.05 2.28 12.32
N ALA A 157 -19.79 1.85 12.39
CA ALA A 157 -18.64 2.66 12.03
C ALA A 157 -17.93 2.10 10.79
N LEU A 158 -17.59 3.01 9.87
CA LEU A 158 -16.78 2.72 8.69
C LEU A 158 -15.42 3.40 8.83
N ALA A 159 -14.35 2.64 8.66
CA ALA A 159 -13.02 3.22 8.65
C ALA A 159 -12.08 2.57 7.65
N ALA A 160 -11.01 3.28 7.31
CA ALA A 160 -9.88 2.75 6.55
C ALA A 160 -8.57 3.35 7.09
N PRO A 161 -7.41 2.71 6.85
CA PRO A 161 -6.12 3.22 7.33
C PRO A 161 -5.77 4.63 6.80
N THR A 162 -6.16 4.94 5.55
CA THR A 162 -5.84 6.22 4.89
C THR A 162 -7.09 7.04 4.55
N GLY A 163 -6.93 8.37 4.48
CA GLY A 163 -8.04 9.27 4.12
C GLY A 163 -8.56 9.08 2.70
N LYS A 164 -7.68 8.71 1.75
CA LYS A 164 -8.06 8.40 0.37
C LYS A 164 -8.91 7.12 0.30
N ALA A 165 -8.53 6.08 1.05
CA ALA A 165 -9.30 4.85 1.15
C ALA A 165 -10.67 5.09 1.80
N ALA A 166 -10.71 5.84 2.91
CA ALA A 166 -11.96 6.19 3.58
C ALA A 166 -12.92 6.95 2.65
N LYS A 167 -12.43 7.98 1.94
CA LYS A 167 -13.25 8.73 0.99
C LYS A 167 -13.78 7.86 -0.15
N ARG A 168 -12.95 6.99 -0.71
CA ARG A 168 -13.35 6.05 -1.77
C ARG A 168 -14.40 5.05 -1.27
N MET A 169 -14.25 4.55 -0.04
CA MET A 169 -15.21 3.67 0.61
C MET A 169 -16.56 4.38 0.74
N GLU A 170 -16.58 5.62 1.22
CA GLU A 170 -17.79 6.45 1.33
C GLU A 170 -18.48 6.65 -0.02
N GLU A 171 -17.74 7.10 -1.04
CA GLU A 171 -18.28 7.31 -2.40
C GLU A 171 -18.88 6.02 -2.99
N SER A 172 -18.19 4.89 -2.79
CA SER A 172 -18.61 3.59 -3.33
C SER A 172 -19.84 3.04 -2.61
N LEU A 173 -19.94 3.25 -1.30
CA LEU A 173 -21.12 2.86 -0.52
C LEU A 173 -22.32 3.76 -0.81
N ALA A 174 -22.11 5.06 -0.97
CA ALA A 174 -23.13 6.00 -1.40
C ALA A 174 -23.72 5.61 -2.77
N ALA A 175 -22.86 5.26 -3.73
CA ALA A 175 -23.29 4.75 -5.04
C ALA A 175 -24.07 3.42 -4.94
N ALA A 176 -23.83 2.63 -3.91
CA ALA A 176 -24.53 1.37 -3.65
C ALA A 176 -25.84 1.53 -2.85
N GLY A 177 -26.20 2.77 -2.48
CA GLY A 177 -27.45 3.11 -1.78
C GLY A 177 -27.32 3.32 -0.27
N VAL A 178 -26.12 3.22 0.30
CA VAL A 178 -25.90 3.50 1.73
C VAL A 178 -25.77 5.01 1.94
N GLN A 179 -26.74 5.59 2.66
CA GLN A 179 -26.77 7.02 2.98
C GLN A 179 -26.48 7.24 4.47
N ASP A 180 -26.07 8.46 4.82
CA ASP A 180 -25.86 8.94 6.20
C ASP A 180 -24.84 8.15 7.04
N LEU A 181 -23.90 7.47 6.39
CA LEU A 181 -22.84 6.69 7.05
C LEU A 181 -21.46 7.14 6.56
N PRO A 182 -20.85 8.18 7.16
CA PRO A 182 -19.55 8.69 6.72
C PRO A 182 -18.44 7.70 7.05
N ALA A 183 -17.45 7.58 6.16
CA ALA A 183 -16.25 6.82 6.44
C ALA A 183 -15.13 7.74 6.92
N GLN A 184 -14.28 7.26 7.82
CA GLN A 184 -13.19 8.05 8.37
C GLN A 184 -11.89 7.27 8.45
N THR A 185 -10.79 7.95 8.76
CA THR A 185 -9.53 7.25 9.01
C THR A 185 -9.59 6.47 10.31
N LEU A 186 -8.84 5.38 10.40
CA LEU A 186 -8.73 4.59 11.63
C LEU A 186 -8.20 5.45 12.79
N HIS A 187 -7.22 6.32 12.51
CA HIS A 187 -6.72 7.30 13.48
C HIS A 187 -7.84 8.19 14.04
N ARG A 188 -8.72 8.70 13.17
CA ARG A 188 -9.86 9.54 13.58
C ARG A 188 -10.90 8.73 14.36
N LEU A 189 -11.16 7.48 13.96
CA LEU A 189 -12.07 6.57 14.69
C LEU A 189 -11.57 6.31 16.11
N LEU A 190 -10.28 6.01 16.27
CA LEU A 190 -9.64 5.77 17.57
C LEU A 190 -9.41 7.07 18.37
N GLY A 191 -9.62 8.22 17.74
CA GLY A 191 -9.39 9.54 18.33
C GLY A 191 -7.92 9.76 18.67
N ILE A 192 -7.01 9.26 17.84
CA ILE A 192 -5.57 9.49 17.93
C ILE A 192 -5.30 10.90 17.39
N GLY A 193 -4.90 11.79 18.30
CA GLY A 193 -4.54 13.17 18.00
C GLY A 193 -3.06 13.35 17.69
N THR A 194 -2.57 14.58 17.81
CA THR A 194 -1.15 14.93 17.66
C THR A 194 -0.27 14.45 18.81
N ASP A 195 -0.90 14.13 19.95
CA ASP A 195 -0.26 13.55 21.14
C ASP A 195 0.00 12.04 20.99
N GLY A 196 -0.50 11.41 19.92
CA GLY A 196 -0.34 9.99 19.65
C GLY A 196 -1.14 9.07 20.59
N GLN A 197 -1.92 9.64 21.52
CA GLN A 197 -2.70 8.85 22.46
C GLN A 197 -4.10 8.56 21.91
N ALA A 198 -4.48 7.28 21.93
CA ALA A 198 -5.80 6.87 21.50
C ALA A 198 -6.85 7.22 22.57
N ARG A 199 -7.84 8.03 22.17
CA ARG A 199 -9.01 8.33 23.01
C ARG A 199 -9.78 7.07 23.40
N TYR A 200 -9.86 6.10 22.49
CA TYR A 200 -10.51 4.81 22.71
C TYR A 200 -9.46 3.71 22.91
N HIS A 201 -9.68 2.85 23.89
CA HIS A 201 -8.75 1.83 24.36
C HIS A 201 -9.52 0.84 25.27
N MET A 202 -8.82 -0.10 25.93
CA MET A 202 -9.43 -1.21 26.67
C MET A 202 -10.36 -0.80 27.84
N SER A 203 -10.15 0.36 28.45
CA SER A 203 -11.06 0.93 29.46
C SER A 203 -12.13 1.87 28.90
N ARG A 204 -12.07 2.19 27.61
CA ARG A 204 -13.03 3.06 26.92
C ARG A 204 -13.23 2.59 25.48
N HIS A 205 -14.15 1.66 25.29
CA HIS A 205 -14.43 1.10 23.98
C HIS A 205 -15.14 2.08 23.03
N LEU A 206 -15.03 1.80 21.74
CA LEU A 206 -15.78 2.45 20.67
C LEU A 206 -17.29 2.21 20.86
N PRO A 207 -18.14 3.24 20.79
CA PRO A 207 -19.57 3.11 21.03
C PRO A 207 -20.34 2.62 19.79
N HIS A 208 -19.87 1.52 19.17
CA HIS A 208 -20.43 0.95 17.95
C HIS A 208 -20.71 -0.54 18.13
N ASP A 209 -21.76 -1.01 17.48
CA ASP A 209 -22.19 -2.41 17.50
C ASP A 209 -21.55 -3.20 16.35
N LEU A 210 -21.25 -2.51 15.25
CA LEU A 210 -20.58 -3.03 14.07
C LEU A 210 -19.49 -2.05 13.59
N ILE A 211 -18.27 -2.54 13.42
CA ILE A 211 -17.15 -1.77 12.89
C ILE A 211 -16.62 -2.47 11.65
N ILE A 212 -16.49 -1.72 10.56
CA ILE A 212 -16.06 -2.20 9.26
C ILE A 212 -14.81 -1.45 8.85
N ILE A 213 -13.71 -2.19 8.67
CA ILE A 213 -12.41 -1.65 8.26
C ILE A 213 -12.12 -2.09 6.82
N ASP A 214 -12.03 -1.14 5.89
CA ASP A 214 -11.59 -1.39 4.51
C ASP A 214 -10.07 -1.15 4.35
N GLU A 215 -9.47 -1.76 3.34
CA GLU A 215 -8.01 -1.78 3.11
C GLU A 215 -7.22 -2.26 4.35
N ALA A 216 -7.72 -3.31 5.02
CA ALA A 216 -7.13 -3.87 6.24
C ALA A 216 -5.74 -4.49 6.02
N SER A 217 -5.33 -4.76 4.77
CA SER A 217 -3.96 -5.18 4.42
C SER A 217 -2.92 -4.12 4.79
N MET A 218 -3.34 -2.85 4.90
CA MET A 218 -2.47 -1.75 5.30
C MET A 218 -2.40 -1.55 6.83
N LEU A 219 -3.01 -2.44 7.65
CA LEU A 219 -2.94 -2.33 9.10
C LEU A 219 -1.58 -2.79 9.62
N SER A 220 -0.88 -1.89 10.30
CA SER A 220 0.31 -2.22 11.08
C SER A 220 -0.03 -2.90 12.40
N LEU A 221 0.96 -3.52 13.03
CA LEU A 221 0.80 -4.12 14.36
C LEU A 221 0.26 -3.12 15.39
N GLU A 222 0.74 -1.87 15.38
CA GLU A 222 0.32 -0.84 16.33
C GLU A 222 -1.15 -0.47 16.16
N LEU A 223 -1.58 -0.22 14.92
CA LEU A 223 -2.97 0.12 14.61
C LEU A 223 -3.92 -1.04 14.84
N ALA A 224 -3.51 -2.27 14.50
CA ALA A 224 -4.30 -3.46 14.77
C ALA A 224 -4.48 -3.67 16.29
N HIS A 225 -3.39 -3.55 17.07
CA HIS A 225 -3.46 -3.63 18.53
C HIS A 225 -4.38 -2.55 19.10
N ALA A 226 -4.24 -1.29 18.67
CA ALA A 226 -5.08 -0.19 19.14
C ALA A 226 -6.56 -0.38 18.76
N LEU A 227 -6.83 -0.85 17.54
CA LEU A 227 -8.18 -1.19 17.09
C LEU A 227 -8.80 -2.27 17.97
N ILE A 228 -8.15 -3.42 18.11
CA ILE A 228 -8.71 -4.54 18.89
C ILE A 228 -8.91 -4.12 20.35
N ALA A 229 -7.93 -3.43 20.96
CA ALA A 229 -8.05 -2.92 22.32
C ALA A 229 -9.19 -1.91 22.50
N ALA A 230 -9.53 -1.13 21.47
CA ALA A 230 -10.64 -0.18 21.50
C ALA A 230 -12.01 -0.81 21.20
N THR A 231 -12.06 -2.09 20.83
CA THR A 231 -13.30 -2.79 20.48
C THR A 231 -13.76 -3.70 21.61
N ALA A 232 -15.01 -3.55 22.05
CA ALA A 232 -15.61 -4.44 23.03
C ALA A 232 -15.75 -5.87 22.45
N THR A 233 -15.74 -6.90 23.29
CA THR A 233 -15.80 -8.32 22.86
C THR A 233 -17.11 -8.68 22.16
N ASP A 234 -18.19 -7.96 22.46
CA ASP A 234 -19.50 -8.10 21.84
C ASP A 234 -19.67 -7.27 20.55
N THR A 235 -18.87 -6.23 20.33
CA THR A 235 -18.85 -5.50 19.04
C THR A 235 -18.45 -6.44 17.90
N ARG A 236 -19.18 -6.40 16.78
CA ARG A 236 -18.77 -7.12 15.56
C ARG A 236 -17.72 -6.32 14.81
N LEU A 237 -16.61 -6.96 14.47
CA LEU A 237 -15.51 -6.36 13.71
C LEU A 237 -15.34 -7.11 12.38
N ILE A 238 -15.38 -6.34 11.29
CA ILE A 238 -15.17 -6.86 9.93
C ILE A 238 -13.93 -6.21 9.35
N LEU A 239 -12.95 -7.04 8.98
CA LEU A 239 -11.75 -6.61 8.27
C LEU A 239 -11.90 -7.00 6.80
N LEU A 240 -11.86 -6.00 5.92
CA LEU A 240 -11.89 -6.19 4.47
C LEU A 240 -10.54 -5.82 3.88
N GLY A 241 -10.08 -6.64 2.95
CA GLY A 241 -8.86 -6.34 2.25
C GLY A 241 -8.52 -7.41 1.23
N ASP A 242 -7.26 -7.39 0.84
CA ASP A 242 -6.68 -8.39 -0.03
C ASP A 242 -5.39 -8.86 0.63
N ALA A 243 -5.37 -10.12 1.07
CA ALA A 243 -4.22 -10.69 1.78
C ALA A 243 -2.99 -10.88 0.87
N ASP A 244 -3.20 -10.81 -0.45
CA ASP A 244 -2.18 -10.97 -1.48
C ASP A 244 -1.68 -9.61 -2.03
N GLN A 245 -2.27 -8.50 -1.58
CA GLN A 245 -1.76 -7.15 -1.90
C GLN A 245 -0.60 -6.76 -0.99
N LEU A 246 0.12 -5.70 -1.40
CA LEU A 246 1.19 -5.09 -0.61
C LEU A 246 0.72 -4.86 0.84
N ALA A 247 1.50 -5.40 1.78
CA ALA A 247 1.28 -5.24 3.21
C ALA A 247 1.51 -3.78 3.65
N ALA A 248 1.23 -3.49 4.92
CA ALA A 248 1.54 -2.20 5.52
C ALA A 248 3.02 -1.82 5.34
N VAL A 249 3.29 -0.52 5.25
CA VAL A 249 4.67 0.02 5.22
C VAL A 249 5.37 -0.15 6.58
N GLU A 250 4.60 -0.21 7.65
CA GLU A 250 5.10 -0.49 9.00
C GLU A 250 5.11 -2.00 9.28
N PRO A 251 5.97 -2.48 10.20
CA PRO A 251 6.08 -3.90 10.53
C PRO A 251 4.76 -4.56 10.94
N GLY A 252 4.58 -5.78 10.46
CA GLY A 252 3.43 -6.64 10.73
C GLY A 252 2.47 -6.73 9.55
N ALA A 253 2.36 -7.91 8.96
CA ALA A 253 1.40 -8.23 7.91
C ALA A 253 0.11 -8.81 8.52
N ILE A 254 -0.57 -8.04 9.37
CA ILE A 254 -1.64 -8.56 10.24
C ILE A 254 -2.76 -9.25 9.45
N LEU A 255 -3.26 -8.65 8.37
CA LEU A 255 -4.31 -9.30 7.58
C LEU A 255 -3.82 -10.60 6.94
N HIS A 256 -2.58 -10.64 6.46
CA HIS A 256 -1.98 -11.83 5.87
C HIS A 256 -1.87 -12.95 6.91
N ASP A 257 -1.29 -12.67 8.08
CA ASP A 257 -1.11 -13.63 9.16
C ASP A 257 -2.45 -14.18 9.66
N LEU A 258 -3.41 -13.27 9.92
CA LEU A 258 -4.76 -13.65 10.35
C LEU A 258 -5.49 -14.46 9.28
N SER A 259 -5.29 -14.11 8.01
CA SER A 259 -5.89 -14.84 6.91
C SER A 259 -5.35 -16.25 6.83
N HIS A 260 -4.05 -16.49 7.04
CA HIS A 260 -3.45 -17.83 6.90
C HIS A 260 -3.52 -18.67 8.19
N HIS A 261 -3.90 -18.08 9.32
CA HIS A 261 -3.91 -18.78 10.60
C HIS A 261 -5.04 -19.85 10.70
N PRO A 262 -4.74 -21.10 11.10
CA PRO A 262 -5.72 -22.19 11.17
C PRO A 262 -6.93 -21.90 12.09
N ALA A 263 -6.71 -21.22 13.22
CA ALA A 263 -7.79 -20.88 14.15
C ALA A 263 -8.84 -19.93 13.56
N LEU A 264 -8.52 -19.22 12.48
CA LEU A 264 -9.39 -18.24 11.83
C LEU A 264 -10.07 -18.80 10.57
N GLN A 265 -9.91 -20.09 10.25
CA GLN A 265 -10.49 -20.70 9.06
C GLN A 265 -12.02 -20.52 8.99
N ASN A 266 -12.71 -20.61 10.13
CA ASN A 266 -14.17 -20.43 10.23
C ASN A 266 -14.61 -18.96 10.36
N HIS A 267 -13.65 -18.04 10.39
CA HIS A 267 -13.84 -16.59 10.51
C HIS A 267 -13.43 -15.83 9.25
N ARG A 268 -12.97 -16.54 8.21
CA ARG A 268 -12.52 -15.94 6.96
C ARG A 268 -13.34 -16.42 5.76
N ILE A 269 -13.45 -15.56 4.76
CA ILE A 269 -13.94 -15.90 3.44
C ILE A 269 -13.18 -15.11 2.38
N THR A 270 -12.90 -15.75 1.25
CA THR A 270 -12.27 -15.10 0.10
C THR A 270 -13.25 -15.03 -1.05
N LEU A 271 -13.55 -13.81 -1.50
CA LEU A 271 -14.30 -13.55 -2.72
C LEU A 271 -13.33 -13.68 -3.90
N ARG A 272 -13.56 -14.66 -4.78
CA ARG A 272 -12.62 -15.00 -5.86
C ARG A 272 -13.04 -14.42 -7.20
N GLU A 273 -14.34 -14.31 -7.44
CA GLU A 273 -14.82 -13.94 -8.76
C GLU A 273 -14.82 -12.41 -8.96
N SER A 274 -14.00 -11.90 -9.87
CA SER A 274 -13.99 -10.48 -10.25
C SER A 274 -15.01 -10.18 -11.35
N GLN A 275 -15.79 -9.10 -11.17
CA GLN A 275 -16.70 -8.55 -12.18
C GLN A 275 -16.06 -7.41 -12.99
N ARG A 276 -14.94 -6.85 -12.50
CA ARG A 276 -14.28 -5.69 -13.12
C ARG A 276 -13.44 -6.08 -14.33
N PHE A 277 -12.88 -7.28 -14.29
CA PHE A 277 -12.06 -7.86 -15.35
C PHE A 277 -12.62 -9.24 -15.63
N ARG A 278 -13.10 -9.46 -16.85
CA ARG A 278 -13.43 -10.81 -17.29
C ARG A 278 -12.12 -11.62 -17.37
N ALA A 279 -12.20 -12.93 -17.11
CA ALA A 279 -11.02 -13.81 -17.14
C ALA A 279 -10.32 -13.85 -18.52
N ASP A 280 -11.00 -13.40 -19.59
CA ASP A 280 -10.48 -13.25 -20.94
C ASP A 280 -9.72 -11.92 -21.16
N SER A 281 -9.75 -10.98 -20.22
CA SER A 281 -9.02 -9.72 -20.32
C SER A 281 -7.55 -9.90 -19.93
N GLY A 282 -6.63 -9.21 -20.63
CA GLY A 282 -5.20 -9.33 -20.36
C GLY A 282 -4.79 -8.99 -18.92
N ILE A 283 -5.48 -8.04 -18.27
CA ILE A 283 -5.25 -7.70 -16.85
C ILE A 283 -5.70 -8.84 -15.92
N GLY A 284 -6.85 -9.47 -16.21
CA GLY A 284 -7.36 -10.59 -15.44
C GLY A 284 -6.47 -11.84 -15.56
N GLN A 285 -5.97 -12.12 -16.76
CA GLN A 285 -5.04 -13.23 -17.01
C GLN A 285 -3.70 -13.01 -16.29
N LEU A 286 -3.15 -11.79 -16.35
CA LEU A 286 -1.92 -11.45 -15.64
C LEU A 286 -2.08 -11.60 -14.12
N ALA A 287 -3.17 -11.08 -13.55
CA ALA A 287 -3.44 -11.23 -12.12
C ALA A 287 -3.59 -12.70 -11.70
N ALA A 288 -4.24 -13.53 -12.52
CA ALA A 288 -4.39 -14.97 -12.26
C ALA A 288 -3.05 -15.73 -12.34
N ILE A 289 -2.15 -15.32 -13.23
CA ILE A 289 -0.79 -15.89 -13.33
C ILE A 289 0.03 -15.53 -12.11
N LEU A 290 -0.03 -14.29 -11.64
CA LEU A 290 0.73 -13.83 -10.47
C LEU A 290 0.24 -14.46 -9.15
N ASN A 291 -1.06 -14.73 -9.04
CA ASN A 291 -1.70 -15.27 -7.83
C ASN A 291 -1.84 -16.80 -7.83
N GLY A 292 -1.19 -17.52 -8.75
CA GLY A 292 -1.10 -18.98 -8.62
C GLY A 292 -0.37 -19.35 -7.32
N ASP A 293 -0.46 -20.61 -6.92
CA ASP A 293 0.18 -21.11 -5.69
C ASP A 293 1.28 -22.15 -6.02
N ASP A 294 1.62 -22.27 -7.29
CA ASP A 294 2.34 -23.39 -7.90
C ASP A 294 3.85 -23.10 -8.13
N GLY A 295 4.33 -21.91 -7.75
CA GLY A 295 5.74 -21.51 -7.90
C GLY A 295 6.20 -21.30 -9.34
N GLN A 296 5.35 -21.62 -10.33
CA GLN A 296 5.61 -21.53 -11.77
C GLN A 296 5.08 -20.24 -12.41
N HIS A 297 4.73 -19.23 -11.60
CA HIS A 297 4.18 -17.96 -12.08
C HIS A 297 5.09 -17.28 -13.10
N GLY A 298 6.40 -17.36 -12.91
CA GLY A 298 7.38 -16.83 -13.86
C GLY A 298 7.35 -17.51 -15.22
N GLU A 299 7.27 -18.85 -15.26
CA GLU A 299 7.19 -19.60 -16.52
C GLU A 299 5.87 -19.35 -17.24
N ARG A 300 4.75 -19.34 -16.51
CA ARG A 300 3.42 -19.05 -17.06
C ARG A 300 3.32 -17.61 -17.56
N LEU A 301 4.00 -16.67 -16.90
CA LEU A 301 4.09 -15.29 -17.36
C LEU A 301 4.91 -15.20 -18.66
N LEU A 302 6.06 -15.87 -18.73
CA LEU A 302 6.88 -15.91 -19.94
C LEU A 302 6.14 -16.58 -21.10
N GLU A 303 5.40 -17.65 -20.84
CA GLU A 303 4.56 -18.32 -21.84
C GLU A 303 3.41 -17.41 -22.32
N ALA A 304 2.74 -16.70 -21.41
CA ALA A 304 1.68 -15.75 -21.76
C ALA A 304 2.21 -14.53 -22.54
N LEU A 305 3.48 -14.14 -22.32
CA LEU A 305 4.15 -13.06 -23.03
C LEU A 305 4.82 -13.50 -24.34
N ALA A 306 5.05 -14.80 -24.54
CA ALA A 306 5.68 -15.36 -25.75
C ALA A 306 5.04 -14.93 -27.09
N PRO A 307 3.71 -14.72 -27.20
CA PRO A 307 3.08 -14.20 -28.42
C PRO A 307 3.42 -12.73 -28.70
N TYR A 308 3.73 -11.95 -27.66
CA TYR A 308 3.98 -10.52 -27.73
C TYR A 308 5.47 -10.26 -28.02
N LYS A 309 5.90 -10.54 -29.25
CA LYS A 309 7.23 -10.15 -29.72
C LYS A 309 7.37 -8.62 -29.77
N LYS A 310 8.61 -8.16 -29.57
CA LYS A 310 9.11 -6.76 -29.46
C LYS A 310 8.52 -5.74 -30.46
N GLU A 311 7.93 -6.20 -31.56
CA GLU A 311 7.37 -5.42 -32.67
C GLU A 311 5.91 -4.98 -32.47
N GLN A 312 5.18 -5.55 -31.49
CA GLN A 312 3.76 -5.21 -31.24
C GLN A 312 3.50 -4.45 -29.94
N LEU A 313 4.54 -4.18 -29.15
CA LEU A 313 4.45 -3.22 -28.06
C LEU A 313 4.39 -1.82 -28.69
N PRO A 314 3.36 -0.99 -28.42
CA PRO A 314 3.40 0.41 -28.81
C PRO A 314 4.51 1.08 -28.00
N LEU A 315 5.72 1.05 -28.54
CA LEU A 315 6.87 1.82 -28.12
C LEU A 315 6.51 3.30 -28.28
N PHE A 316 6.00 3.92 -27.22
CA PHE A 316 6.16 5.35 -27.01
C PHE A 316 7.63 5.62 -26.65
N CYS A 317 8.54 5.29 -27.55
CA CYS A 317 9.94 5.65 -27.57
C CYS A 317 10.32 5.77 -29.05
N ARG A 318 10.19 6.98 -29.61
CA ARG A 318 10.89 7.30 -30.86
C ARG A 318 12.37 7.38 -30.53
N GLU A 319 13.08 6.28 -30.70
CA GLU A 319 14.53 6.30 -30.79
C GLU A 319 14.90 6.94 -32.13
N SER A 320 15.42 8.15 -32.01
CA SER A 320 16.16 8.86 -33.03
C SER A 320 17.44 8.11 -33.37
N ASP A 321 17.54 7.61 -34.60
CA ASP A 321 18.80 7.29 -35.30
C ASP A 321 18.46 7.16 -36.79
N GLY A 322 19.05 7.83 -37.77
CA GLY A 322 20.11 8.82 -37.88
C GLY A 322 20.22 9.16 -39.39
N LEU A 323 20.98 10.20 -39.74
CA LEU A 323 21.39 10.55 -41.13
C LEU A 323 20.30 11.04 -42.12
N ARG A 324 20.25 12.35 -42.37
CA ARG A 324 20.83 13.01 -43.57
C ARG A 324 20.33 14.45 -43.70
N LEU A 325 21.23 15.40 -43.42
CA LEU A 325 21.25 16.67 -44.13
C LEU A 325 21.53 16.37 -45.61
N GLN A 326 20.49 16.35 -46.44
CA GLN A 326 20.62 16.53 -47.88
C GLN A 326 19.92 17.82 -48.28
N THR A 327 20.76 18.82 -48.52
CA THR A 327 20.48 19.92 -49.44
C THR A 327 19.94 19.36 -50.76
N ALA A 328 18.79 19.84 -51.21
CA ALA A 328 18.56 20.30 -52.58
C ALA A 328 17.09 20.64 -52.76
N GLY A 329 16.85 21.79 -53.38
CA GLY A 329 15.56 22.09 -53.96
C GLY A 329 15.24 21.24 -55.18
N ALA A 330 14.11 21.62 -55.78
CA ALA A 330 13.54 21.16 -57.03
C ALA A 330 12.60 19.95 -56.93
N LYS A 331 11.30 20.27 -57.14
CA LYS A 331 10.35 19.68 -58.11
C LYS A 331 10.46 18.16 -58.32
N THR A 332 9.41 17.36 -58.21
CA THR A 332 8.17 17.34 -59.01
C THR A 332 7.26 16.22 -58.47
N SER A 333 5.93 16.34 -58.63
CA SER A 333 4.92 15.28 -58.98
C SER A 333 5.04 13.86 -58.42
N ALA A 334 4.02 13.11 -58.03
CA ALA A 334 2.57 13.20 -58.14
C ALA A 334 1.97 12.08 -57.26
N ASP A 335 0.72 12.26 -56.86
CA ASP A 335 -0.31 11.26 -56.57
C ASP A 335 0.02 10.01 -55.74
N SER A 336 -0.52 9.94 -54.52
CA SER A 336 -1.79 9.23 -54.27
C SER A 336 -2.14 9.13 -52.76
N HIS A 337 -3.28 9.75 -52.43
CA HIS A 337 -4.20 9.56 -51.29
C HIS A 337 -3.73 8.98 -49.93
N PRO A 338 -4.01 9.73 -48.82
CA PRO A 338 -4.37 9.15 -47.53
C PRO A 338 -5.87 9.32 -47.24
N LEU A 339 -6.53 8.26 -46.78
CA LEU A 339 -7.86 8.28 -46.15
C LEU A 339 -7.74 8.45 -44.62
N PRO A 340 -8.78 8.97 -43.94
CA PRO A 340 -8.63 9.80 -42.75
C PRO A 340 -8.91 9.09 -41.41
N CYS A 341 -8.38 9.72 -40.35
CA CYS A 341 -8.68 9.45 -38.95
C CYS A 341 -10.11 9.89 -38.59
N VAL A 342 -10.85 9.05 -37.89
CA VAL A 342 -12.17 9.36 -37.33
C VAL A 342 -12.01 9.87 -35.88
N ALA A 343 -12.46 11.09 -35.64
CA ALA A 343 -12.68 11.66 -34.31
C ALA A 343 -14.15 11.48 -33.90
N GLY A 344 -14.39 11.08 -32.65
CA GLY A 344 -15.71 11.02 -32.03
C GLY A 344 -16.11 12.35 -31.41
N GLU A 345 -17.08 13.00 -32.08
CA GLU A 345 -18.16 13.86 -31.59
C GLU A 345 -17.96 14.74 -30.35
N GLY A 346 -17.74 16.04 -30.61
CA GLY A 346 -18.13 17.15 -29.74
C GLY A 346 -19.17 18.04 -30.45
N ARG A 347 -20.28 18.33 -29.78
CA ARG A 347 -21.36 19.21 -30.27
C ARG A 347 -20.87 20.67 -30.37
N GLY A 348 -20.98 21.24 -31.57
CA GLY A 348 -21.54 22.57 -31.85
C GLY A 348 -20.76 23.81 -31.42
N GLY A 349 -20.42 24.66 -32.40
CA GLY A 349 -20.17 26.09 -32.15
C GLY A 349 -19.07 26.67 -33.02
N GLY A 350 -19.45 27.28 -34.14
CA GLY A 350 -18.53 27.71 -35.18
C GLY A 350 -17.66 28.94 -34.89
N VAL A 351 -16.57 29.00 -35.68
CA VAL A 351 -16.20 30.11 -36.59
C VAL A 351 -15.20 31.20 -36.11
N LYS A 352 -14.24 31.45 -37.02
CA LYS A 352 -13.32 32.60 -37.28
C LYS A 352 -12.04 32.70 -36.44
N THR A 353 -10.86 32.30 -36.97
CA THR A 353 -9.95 32.97 -37.94
C THR A 353 -9.28 34.26 -37.46
N SER A 354 -7.96 34.19 -37.24
CA SER A 354 -6.89 35.09 -37.75
C SER A 354 -5.65 34.91 -36.86
N ARG A 355 -4.55 34.28 -37.31
CA ARG A 355 -3.51 34.72 -38.25
C ARG A 355 -2.59 35.82 -37.68
N SER A 356 -1.29 35.63 -37.93
CA SER A 356 -0.14 36.52 -37.76
C SER A 356 0.43 36.66 -36.35
N ASP A 357 1.74 36.75 -36.14
CA ASP A 357 2.89 36.45 -36.98
C ASP A 357 4.12 36.41 -36.06
N ASN A 358 5.15 35.71 -36.53
CA ASN A 358 6.48 35.56 -35.96
C ASN A 358 7.09 36.84 -35.39
N THR A 359 7.94 36.71 -34.37
CA THR A 359 9.34 37.13 -34.50
C THR A 359 10.22 36.51 -33.42
N VAL A 360 11.30 35.90 -33.89
CA VAL A 360 12.42 35.34 -33.13
C VAL A 360 13.53 36.38 -33.11
N THR A 361 14.16 36.62 -31.97
CA THR A 361 15.60 36.94 -31.89
C THR A 361 16.16 36.44 -30.56
N ALA A 362 17.17 35.59 -30.67
CA ALA A 362 17.96 35.05 -29.58
C ALA A 362 19.28 35.82 -29.47
N THR A 363 19.80 36.05 -28.26
CA THR A 363 21.24 36.17 -27.97
C THR A 363 21.53 35.97 -26.48
N SER A 364 22.16 34.82 -26.19
CA SER A 364 23.32 34.56 -25.31
C SER A 364 23.57 35.28 -23.96
N PHE A 365 23.72 34.42 -22.92
CA PHE A 365 24.75 34.37 -21.87
C PHE A 365 25.29 35.66 -21.23
N ASP A 366 25.16 35.81 -19.90
CA ASP A 366 26.30 35.68 -18.97
C ASP A 366 25.85 35.60 -17.49
N ALA A 367 26.70 35.04 -16.64
CA ALA A 367 26.51 34.71 -15.23
C ALA A 367 26.63 35.93 -14.28
N GLY A 368 25.95 35.89 -13.13
CA GLY A 368 26.15 36.85 -12.03
C GLY A 368 25.22 36.62 -10.85
N GLN A 369 25.78 36.24 -9.70
CA GLN A 369 25.12 36.02 -8.40
C GLN A 369 24.78 37.36 -7.66
N PRO A 370 24.06 37.33 -6.51
CA PRO A 370 22.93 38.20 -6.16
C PRO A 370 23.31 39.46 -5.35
N PRO A 371 22.34 40.34 -5.03
CA PRO A 371 21.94 40.49 -3.60
C PRO A 371 20.44 40.84 -3.41
N VAL A 372 19.74 40.27 -2.41
CA VAL A 372 19.36 40.84 -1.08
C VAL A 372 18.26 41.93 -1.09
N THR A 373 17.24 41.73 -0.23
CA THR A 373 16.25 42.69 0.36
C THR A 373 15.19 43.29 -0.56
N ASP A 374 13.94 43.60 -0.17
CA ASP A 374 13.09 43.46 1.02
C ASP A 374 11.73 44.11 0.63
N LYS A 375 10.67 43.83 1.40
CA LYS A 375 9.42 44.62 1.55
C LYS A 375 8.39 44.73 0.40
N ASN A 376 7.27 44.04 0.65
CA ASN A 376 5.92 44.60 0.84
C ASN A 376 5.48 45.80 -0.01
N ALA A 377 4.60 45.54 -0.98
CA ALA A 377 3.40 46.34 -1.30
C ALA A 377 2.58 45.53 -2.33
N GLY A 378 1.27 45.33 -2.27
CA GLY A 378 0.23 45.76 -1.35
C GLY A 378 -1.06 45.03 -1.73
N HIS A 379 -1.98 44.95 -0.78
CA HIS A 379 -3.32 44.40 -0.97
C HIS A 379 -4.11 45.10 -2.08
N LYS A 380 -4.61 44.32 -3.06
CA LYS A 380 -5.94 44.53 -3.67
C LYS A 380 -6.57 43.18 -4.02
N LYS A 381 -7.54 42.74 -3.20
CA LYS A 381 -8.69 41.94 -3.66
C LYS A 381 -9.81 42.95 -3.94
N PRO A 382 -10.67 42.74 -4.97
CA PRO A 382 -11.79 41.83 -4.75
C PRO A 382 -12.34 41.06 -5.98
N LEU A 383 -13.06 39.98 -5.61
CA LEU A 383 -14.29 39.42 -6.20
C LEU A 383 -14.29 38.71 -7.58
N SER A 384 -14.29 37.38 -7.46
CA SER A 384 -15.03 36.31 -8.19
C SER A 384 -15.29 36.42 -9.70
N GLN A 385 -14.87 35.39 -10.43
CA GLN A 385 -15.76 34.56 -11.27
C GLN A 385 -15.10 33.22 -11.66
N ASN A 386 -15.90 32.16 -11.61
CA ASN A 386 -15.75 30.77 -12.10
C ASN A 386 -14.90 29.74 -11.30
N PRO A 387 -15.56 28.81 -10.56
CA PRO A 387 -14.96 27.59 -10.05
C PRO A 387 -15.09 26.49 -11.10
N GLY A 388 -14.03 26.23 -11.87
CA GLY A 388 -14.13 25.18 -12.88
C GLY A 388 -12.93 25.06 -13.80
N GLU A 389 -11.73 24.84 -13.25
CA GLU A 389 -10.62 24.15 -13.94
C GLU A 389 -9.49 23.99 -12.92
N LYS A 390 -9.30 22.79 -12.37
CA LYS A 390 -8.05 22.46 -11.69
C LYS A 390 -7.02 22.25 -12.79
N THR A 391 -6.23 23.28 -13.09
CA THR A 391 -5.07 23.16 -13.96
C THR A 391 -4.13 22.12 -13.35
N ILE A 392 -3.95 20.99 -14.02
CA ILE A 392 -2.92 20.01 -13.67
C ILE A 392 -1.58 20.73 -13.85
N HIS A 393 -0.88 20.98 -12.76
CA HIS A 393 0.51 21.43 -12.82
C HIS A 393 1.35 20.26 -13.31
N TRP A 394 1.61 20.22 -14.61
CA TRP A 394 2.64 19.36 -15.17
C TRP A 394 3.99 19.94 -14.73
N TYR A 395 4.71 19.19 -13.91
CA TYR A 395 6.13 19.46 -13.72
C TYR A 395 6.81 19.33 -15.09
N PRO A 396 7.65 20.28 -15.49
CA PRO A 396 8.43 20.12 -16.73
C PRO A 396 9.18 18.80 -16.62
N THR A 397 9.14 18.00 -17.69
CA THR A 397 9.99 16.81 -17.80
C THR A 397 11.41 17.23 -17.44
N PRO A 398 12.03 16.59 -16.43
CA PRO A 398 13.39 16.88 -16.05
C PRO A 398 14.30 16.90 -17.28
N ASP A 399 15.25 17.84 -17.34
CA ASP A 399 16.28 17.85 -18.37
C ASP A 399 16.88 16.44 -18.49
N ALA A 400 17.10 15.97 -19.72
CA ALA A 400 17.68 14.66 -19.99
C ALA A 400 19.03 14.47 -19.25
N ASN A 401 19.74 15.57 -18.96
CA ASN A 401 20.94 15.55 -18.13
C ASN A 401 20.67 15.22 -16.66
N LEU A 402 19.54 15.66 -16.09
CA LEU A 402 19.15 15.32 -14.73
C LEU A 402 18.77 13.84 -14.62
N TYR A 403 18.05 13.30 -15.61
CA TYR A 403 17.77 11.87 -15.68
C TYR A 403 19.06 11.05 -15.82
N ARG A 404 19.98 11.46 -16.70
CA ARG A 404 21.29 10.80 -16.81
C ARG A 404 22.09 10.86 -15.53
N ALA A 405 22.07 11.98 -14.80
CA ALA A 405 22.75 12.10 -13.52
C ALA A 405 22.14 11.22 -12.42
N LEU A 406 20.80 11.11 -12.38
CA LEU A 406 20.08 10.26 -11.43
C LEU A 406 20.27 8.76 -11.72
N ILE A 407 20.42 8.40 -13.00
CA ILE A 407 20.55 7.00 -13.44
C ILE A 407 22.02 6.55 -13.50
N ALA A 408 22.99 7.46 -13.60
CA ALA A 408 24.42 7.15 -13.69
C ALA A 408 24.94 6.16 -12.62
N PRO A 409 24.49 6.20 -11.34
CA PRO A 409 24.90 5.20 -10.34
C PRO A 409 24.41 3.77 -10.64
N TYR A 410 23.34 3.64 -11.44
CA TYR A 410 22.68 2.38 -11.81
C TYR A 410 23.14 1.86 -13.18
N GLN A 411 24.03 2.56 -13.89
CA GLN A 411 24.51 2.17 -15.21
C GLN A 411 25.03 0.70 -15.26
N PRO A 412 25.81 0.21 -14.26
CA PRO A 412 26.29 -1.17 -14.26
C PRO A 412 25.16 -2.21 -14.14
N TYR A 413 24.08 -1.87 -13.42
CA TYR A 413 22.90 -2.72 -13.29
C TYR A 413 22.08 -2.74 -14.58
N LEU A 414 21.91 -1.58 -15.22
CA LEU A 414 21.20 -1.46 -16.50
C LEU A 414 21.93 -2.18 -17.64
N GLU A 415 23.26 -2.17 -17.65
CA GLU A 415 24.06 -2.94 -18.61
C GLU A 415 23.88 -4.45 -18.41
N LYS A 416 23.83 -4.93 -17.16
CA LYS A 416 23.54 -6.36 -16.87
C LYS A 416 22.12 -6.77 -17.25
N LEU A 417 21.13 -5.90 -17.10
CA LEU A 417 19.74 -6.15 -17.52
C LEU A 417 19.58 -6.28 -19.04
N GLN A 418 20.50 -5.68 -19.81
CA GLN A 418 20.50 -5.76 -21.27
C GLN A 418 21.23 -6.99 -21.81
N ASP A 419 21.98 -7.71 -20.95
CA ASP A 419 22.62 -8.98 -21.30
C ASP A 419 21.60 -10.13 -21.22
N ALA A 420 21.22 -10.65 -22.39
CA ALA A 420 20.28 -11.76 -22.52
C ALA A 420 20.79 -13.10 -21.95
N ALA A 421 22.09 -13.20 -21.61
CA ALA A 421 22.70 -14.38 -21.02
C ALA A 421 22.88 -14.27 -19.48
N ALA A 422 22.48 -13.17 -18.86
CA ALA A 422 22.65 -12.95 -17.43
C ALA A 422 21.82 -13.93 -16.58
N ASN A 423 22.45 -14.51 -15.56
CA ASN A 423 21.80 -15.42 -14.63
C ASN A 423 20.77 -14.66 -13.75
N PRO A 424 19.51 -15.14 -13.64
CA PRO A 424 18.48 -14.51 -12.80
C PRO A 424 18.90 -14.25 -11.35
N GLN A 425 19.67 -15.16 -10.74
CA GLN A 425 20.15 -14.99 -9.37
C GLN A 425 21.19 -13.87 -9.24
N GLU A 426 21.99 -13.67 -10.29
CA GLU A 426 23.00 -12.61 -10.31
C GLU A 426 22.36 -11.24 -10.56
N LEU A 427 21.30 -11.18 -11.37
CA LEU A 427 20.47 -9.99 -11.54
C LEU A 427 19.78 -9.59 -10.24
N LEU A 428 19.23 -10.56 -9.49
CA LEU A 428 18.57 -10.31 -8.20
C LEU A 428 19.56 -9.79 -7.15
N ASN A 429 20.74 -10.43 -7.03
CA ASN A 429 21.79 -9.98 -6.12
C ASN A 429 22.32 -8.58 -6.48
N THR A 430 22.41 -8.27 -7.79
CA THR A 430 22.81 -6.93 -8.25
C THR A 430 21.71 -5.91 -7.95
N TYR A 431 20.44 -6.26 -8.14
CA TYR A 431 19.31 -5.41 -7.75
C TYR A 431 19.33 -5.07 -6.25
N ASP A 432 19.55 -6.07 -5.38
CA ASP A 432 19.62 -5.86 -3.93
C ASP A 432 20.79 -4.95 -3.51
N GLN A 433 21.93 -5.02 -4.20
CA GLN A 433 23.07 -4.11 -3.98
C GLN A 433 22.74 -2.64 -4.30
N TYR A 434 21.92 -2.38 -5.32
CA TYR A 434 21.57 -1.02 -5.73
C TYR A 434 20.24 -0.51 -5.13
N ARG A 435 19.48 -1.38 -4.44
CA ARG A 435 18.21 -1.05 -3.74
C ARG A 435 18.38 0.08 -2.71
N ILE A 436 19.56 0.17 -2.08
CA ILE A 436 19.87 1.16 -1.03
C ILE A 436 19.86 2.61 -1.56
N LEU A 437 20.10 2.83 -2.85
CA LEU A 437 20.13 4.17 -3.44
C LEU A 437 18.73 4.72 -3.76
N CYS A 438 17.69 3.89 -3.87
CA CYS A 438 16.32 4.34 -4.14
C CYS A 438 15.56 4.83 -2.90
N ALA A 439 15.96 4.40 -1.70
CA ALA A 439 15.31 4.81 -0.45
C ALA A 439 15.85 6.16 0.09
N GLY A 440 17.01 6.63 -0.38
CA GLY A 440 17.73 7.76 0.21
C GLY A 440 17.56 9.14 -0.45
N HIS A 441 16.73 9.31 -1.48
CA HIS A 441 16.67 10.56 -2.27
C HIS A 441 15.27 11.16 -2.49
N HIS A 442 14.29 10.80 -1.66
CA HIS A 442 12.99 11.50 -1.58
C HIS A 442 12.80 12.20 -0.24
N GLY A 443 13.84 12.95 0.18
CA GLY A 443 13.80 13.87 1.30
C GLY A 443 14.59 15.14 0.98
N ALA A 444 14.01 16.01 0.14
CA ALA A 444 14.35 17.42 0.01
C ALA A 444 13.14 18.20 -0.53
#